data_AF-U4VFZ3-F1
#
_entry.id   AF-U4VFZ3-F1
#
_cell.length_a   1.000
_cell.length_b   1.000
_cell.length_c   1.000
_cell.angle_alpha   90.00
_cell.angle_beta   90.00
_cell.angle_gamma   90.00
#
_symmetry.space_group_name_H-M   'P 1'
#
loop_
_entity.id
_entity.type
_entity.pdbx_description
1 polymer ?
#
loop_
_entity_poly.entity_id
_entity_poly.type
_entity_poly.pdbx_seq_one_letter_code
_entity_poly.pdbx_strand_id
1 'polypeptide(L)'
;MGNSFSMPRPATTIVETYGCFAFHSGILRNGCPSPQDNHLLHGEMACAKMDKAGLLFGHDARGVFVEITGEYEYVMGFGAHYLARPSVRLHADETLFDITMDVENLSSAPMELMYMCHVNFAYAEGARIVQPVPYTPDHVQVRTAVPGHVTPNDDYLSLIDELASDPAAMEVLDEPERYDPEQVFYIRGLPKDADGNTHLMMQLPEGDGFGISYPTEIFPKTVRWILVNGDAQVAAFALPSTCEPEGYLAEKAKNNVQVLAPGKRAVFPVRVGYLDTTAAEQFEATIKAL
;
A
#
# COMPACT_ATOMS: atom_id res chain seq x y z
N MET A 1 -21.43 -2.54 -1.99
CA MET A 1 -20.17 -1.93 -2.44
C MET A 1 -20.48 -0.87 -3.48
N GLY A 2 -20.30 0.40 -3.10
CA GLY A 2 -20.17 1.49 -4.06
C GLY A 2 -18.83 1.33 -4.78
N ASN A 3 -18.86 0.77 -5.98
CA ASN A 3 -17.74 0.86 -6.91
C ASN A 3 -18.32 1.34 -8.24
N SER A 4 -17.92 2.53 -8.66
CA SER A 4 -18.33 3.13 -9.93
C SER A 4 -17.87 2.33 -11.16
N PHE A 5 -16.95 1.38 -10.97
CA PHE A 5 -16.43 0.50 -12.01
C PHE A 5 -17.03 -0.92 -11.88
N SER A 6 -17.76 -1.34 -12.92
CA SER A 6 -18.29 -2.71 -13.04
C SER A 6 -17.23 -3.76 -13.39
N MET A 7 -16.07 -3.32 -13.90
CA MET A 7 -14.91 -4.14 -14.26
C MET A 7 -13.69 -3.24 -14.39
N PRO A 8 -12.45 -3.78 -14.29
CA PRO A 8 -11.24 -3.04 -14.65
C PRO A 8 -11.33 -2.51 -16.09
N ARG A 9 -10.85 -1.29 -16.33
CA ARG A 9 -10.84 -0.69 -17.67
C ARG A 9 -9.42 -0.24 -18.03
N PRO A 10 -9.04 -0.26 -19.31
CA PRO A 10 -7.79 0.37 -19.74
C PRO A 10 -7.79 1.84 -19.35
N ALA A 11 -6.72 2.28 -18.72
CA ALA A 11 -6.49 3.65 -18.29
C ALA A 11 -5.02 4.01 -18.46
N THR A 12 -4.71 5.30 -18.47
CA THR A 12 -3.31 5.78 -18.48
C THR A 12 -2.89 6.30 -17.12
N THR A 13 -3.85 6.57 -16.24
CA THR A 13 -3.63 6.99 -14.85
C THR A 13 -4.53 6.20 -13.90
N ILE A 14 -4.07 5.96 -12.66
CA ILE A 14 -4.84 5.15 -11.71
C ILE A 14 -6.18 5.79 -11.32
N VAL A 15 -6.25 7.13 -11.33
CA VAL A 15 -7.48 7.88 -11.01
C VAL A 15 -8.62 7.60 -11.99
N GLU A 16 -8.31 7.19 -13.22
CA GLU A 16 -9.32 6.82 -14.22
C GLU A 16 -9.89 5.41 -14.02
N THR A 17 -9.26 4.59 -13.17
CA THR A 17 -9.62 3.17 -12.96
C THR A 17 -9.44 2.70 -11.51
N TYR A 18 -9.69 3.59 -10.54
CA TYR A 18 -9.47 3.37 -9.10
C TYR A 18 -10.48 2.35 -8.49
N GLY A 19 -10.48 1.12 -8.99
CA GLY A 19 -11.37 0.03 -8.59
C GLY A 19 -10.65 -1.34 -8.53
N CYS A 20 -9.32 -1.35 -8.63
CA CYS A 20 -8.51 -2.56 -8.45
C CYS A 20 -8.25 -2.84 -6.97
N PHE A 21 -8.10 -4.13 -6.63
CA PHE A 21 -7.72 -4.53 -5.27
C PHE A 21 -6.29 -4.07 -4.93
N ALA A 22 -5.35 -4.20 -5.86
CA ALA A 22 -3.97 -3.77 -5.62
C ALA A 22 -3.35 -3.17 -6.88
N PHE A 23 -2.45 -2.21 -6.69
CA PHE A 23 -1.62 -1.65 -7.75
C PHE A 23 -0.23 -1.24 -7.25
N HIS A 24 0.70 -1.15 -8.19
CA HIS A 24 2.08 -0.73 -7.95
C HIS A 24 2.19 0.79 -8.11
N SER A 25 2.23 1.50 -6.99
CA SER A 25 2.36 2.96 -6.95
C SER A 25 3.85 3.31 -6.95
N GLY A 26 4.35 3.99 -7.99
CA GLY A 26 5.78 4.07 -8.28
C GLY A 26 6.06 4.07 -9.80
N ILE A 27 7.25 3.70 -10.27
CA ILE A 27 8.49 3.35 -9.56
C ILE A 27 9.38 4.58 -9.39
N LEU A 28 9.38 5.49 -10.37
CA LEU A 28 10.21 6.69 -10.34
C LEU A 28 9.66 7.73 -9.40
N ARG A 29 8.33 7.87 -9.35
CA ARG A 29 7.61 8.87 -8.56
C ARG A 29 6.41 8.23 -7.90
N ASN A 30 6.01 8.74 -6.75
CA ASN A 30 4.86 8.24 -6.00
C ASN A 30 4.18 9.40 -5.25
N GLY A 31 3.02 9.13 -4.66
CA GLY A 31 2.28 10.07 -3.81
C GLY A 31 1.54 11.14 -4.60
N CYS A 32 0.96 12.09 -3.86
CA CYS A 32 0.18 13.21 -4.38
C CYS A 32 1.10 14.37 -4.78
N PRO A 33 1.25 14.68 -6.09
CA PRO A 33 2.11 15.76 -6.55
C PRO A 33 1.64 17.11 -6.01
N SER A 34 2.60 17.96 -5.64
CA SER A 34 2.35 19.39 -5.46
C SER A 34 2.19 20.09 -6.83
N PRO A 35 1.72 21.35 -6.88
CA PRO A 35 1.73 22.11 -8.14
C PRO A 35 3.12 22.30 -8.78
N GLN A 36 4.20 22.07 -8.03
CA GLN A 36 5.58 22.14 -8.51
C GLN A 36 6.14 20.79 -8.93
N ASP A 37 5.47 19.68 -8.57
CA ASP A 37 5.81 18.36 -9.07
C ASP A 37 5.30 18.19 -10.51
N ASN A 38 6.03 17.40 -11.30
CA ASN A 38 5.69 17.09 -12.69
C ASN A 38 5.57 15.58 -12.89
N HIS A 39 4.78 14.94 -12.04
CA HIS A 39 4.50 13.50 -12.12
C HIS A 39 3.02 13.22 -11.86
N LEU A 40 2.56 12.07 -12.34
CA LEU A 40 1.20 11.59 -12.10
C LEU A 40 1.00 11.25 -10.61
N LEU A 41 -0.23 11.43 -10.11
CA LEU A 41 -0.63 10.85 -8.83
C LEU A 41 -0.36 9.34 -8.88
N HIS A 42 0.33 8.81 -7.86
CA HIS A 42 0.76 7.41 -7.76
C HIS A 42 1.80 6.94 -8.80
N GLY A 43 2.41 7.85 -9.56
CA GLY A 43 3.49 7.52 -10.49
C GLY A 43 3.05 6.88 -11.79
N GLU A 44 4.02 6.46 -12.58
CA GLU A 44 3.83 5.95 -13.94
C GLU A 44 3.47 4.45 -14.00
N MET A 45 3.88 3.67 -12.99
CA MET A 45 3.79 2.21 -13.04
C MET A 45 2.37 1.68 -12.87
N ALA A 46 1.52 2.41 -12.14
CA ALA A 46 0.19 1.94 -11.72
C ALA A 46 -0.71 1.51 -12.90
N CYS A 47 -0.52 2.12 -14.08
CA CYS A 47 -1.24 1.77 -15.30
C CYS A 47 -0.28 1.46 -16.47
N ALA A 48 0.97 1.11 -16.18
CA ALA A 48 1.92 0.71 -17.21
C ALA A 48 1.42 -0.54 -17.95
N LYS A 49 1.49 -0.53 -19.28
CA LYS A 49 1.15 -1.69 -20.08
C LYS A 49 2.34 -2.64 -20.11
N MET A 50 2.16 -3.84 -19.58
CA MET A 50 3.20 -4.87 -19.58
C MET A 50 3.62 -5.22 -21.02
N ASP A 51 4.92 -5.34 -21.26
CA ASP A 51 5.52 -5.79 -22.52
C ASP A 51 5.39 -7.31 -22.66
N LYS A 52 5.47 -8.03 -21.54
CA LYS A 52 5.26 -9.48 -21.47
C LYS A 52 4.38 -9.82 -20.27
N ALA A 53 3.62 -10.90 -20.41
CA ALA A 53 2.90 -11.53 -19.33
C ALA A 53 3.07 -13.04 -19.39
N GLY A 54 2.99 -13.71 -18.25
CA GLY A 54 3.18 -15.16 -18.14
C GLY A 54 2.42 -15.76 -16.98
N LEU A 55 2.27 -17.08 -17.04
CA LEU A 55 1.73 -17.90 -15.96
C LEU A 55 2.77 -18.99 -15.66
N LEU A 56 3.27 -19.01 -14.44
CA LEU A 56 4.23 -20.01 -13.97
C LEU A 56 3.52 -20.99 -13.06
N PHE A 57 3.81 -22.28 -13.24
CA PHE A 57 3.38 -23.34 -12.34
C PHE A 57 4.65 -23.98 -11.76
N GLY A 58 4.68 -24.16 -10.45
CA GLY A 58 5.86 -24.67 -9.79
C GLY A 58 5.58 -25.29 -8.45
N HIS A 59 6.66 -25.63 -7.76
CA HIS A 59 6.65 -26.15 -6.40
C HIS A 59 7.84 -25.57 -5.65
N ASP A 60 7.62 -25.11 -4.42
CA ASP A 60 8.66 -24.70 -3.49
C ASP A 60 8.40 -25.31 -2.09
N ALA A 61 9.11 -24.87 -1.05
CA ALA A 61 8.96 -25.40 0.30
C ALA A 61 7.55 -25.23 0.91
N ARG A 62 6.73 -24.30 0.39
CA ARG A 62 5.32 -24.10 0.75
C ARG A 62 4.35 -24.92 -0.10
N GLY A 63 4.87 -25.73 -1.02
CA GLY A 63 4.10 -26.62 -1.88
C GLY A 63 3.91 -26.09 -3.29
N VAL A 64 2.84 -26.54 -3.96
CA VAL A 64 2.55 -26.19 -5.34
C VAL A 64 2.01 -24.76 -5.42
N PHE A 65 2.47 -24.01 -6.42
CA PHE A 65 2.01 -22.65 -6.66
C PHE A 65 1.66 -22.38 -8.13
N VAL A 66 0.83 -21.36 -8.32
CA VAL A 66 0.64 -20.65 -9.57
C VAL A 66 1.07 -19.20 -9.39
N GLU A 67 1.75 -18.63 -10.39
CA GLU A 67 2.21 -17.25 -10.35
C GLU A 67 1.92 -16.55 -11.67
N ILE A 68 1.25 -15.40 -11.59
CA ILE A 68 1.07 -14.49 -12.72
C ILE A 68 2.25 -13.52 -12.70
N THR A 69 2.94 -13.39 -13.84
CA THR A 69 4.12 -12.51 -13.97
C THR A 69 3.91 -11.48 -15.07
N GLY A 70 4.45 -10.28 -14.87
CA GLY A 70 4.60 -9.26 -15.91
C GLY A 70 6.05 -8.85 -16.10
N GLU A 71 6.35 -8.24 -17.25
CA GLU A 71 7.61 -7.54 -17.50
C GLU A 71 7.29 -6.21 -18.19
N TYR A 72 7.90 -5.12 -17.72
CA TYR A 72 7.78 -3.79 -18.29
C TYR A 72 9.15 -3.10 -18.31
N GLU A 73 9.62 -2.75 -19.50
CA GLU A 73 10.85 -1.98 -19.70
C GLU A 73 10.50 -0.50 -19.88
N TYR A 74 10.78 0.30 -18.86
CA TYR A 74 10.69 1.75 -18.96
C TYR A 74 12.00 2.30 -19.54
N VAL A 75 11.96 2.99 -20.67
CA VAL A 75 13.13 3.63 -21.27
C VAL A 75 12.81 5.03 -21.79
N MET A 76 13.57 6.02 -21.31
CA MET A 76 13.51 7.40 -21.80
C MET A 76 14.87 7.83 -22.30
N GLY A 77 14.96 8.35 -23.53
CA GLY A 77 16.23 8.65 -24.21
C GLY A 77 17.17 9.62 -23.47
N PHE A 78 16.63 10.45 -22.56
CA PHE A 78 17.41 11.33 -21.67
C PHE A 78 16.95 11.20 -20.21
N GLY A 79 16.52 10.00 -19.80
CA GLY A 79 15.95 9.76 -18.47
C GLY A 79 16.29 8.38 -17.92
N ALA A 80 15.42 7.89 -17.05
CA ALA A 80 15.57 6.57 -16.46
C ALA A 80 15.38 5.45 -17.50
N HIS A 81 16.10 4.36 -17.26
CA HIS A 81 15.97 3.08 -17.93
C HIS A 81 15.94 1.98 -16.88
N TYR A 82 14.81 1.29 -16.72
CA TYR A 82 14.64 0.22 -15.76
C TYR A 82 13.76 -0.90 -16.29
N LEU A 83 13.89 -2.06 -15.67
CA LEU A 83 13.03 -3.21 -15.91
C LEU A 83 12.25 -3.54 -14.64
N ALA A 84 10.93 -3.47 -14.73
CA ALA A 84 10.01 -3.90 -13.67
C ALA A 84 9.44 -5.28 -13.99
N ARG A 85 9.40 -6.14 -12.98
CA ARG A 85 8.91 -7.51 -13.04
C ARG A 85 7.90 -7.74 -11.91
N PRO A 86 6.66 -7.23 -12.03
CA PRO A 86 5.61 -7.52 -11.05
C PRO A 86 5.21 -8.99 -11.11
N SER A 87 4.87 -9.57 -9.97
CA SER A 87 4.24 -10.88 -9.91
C SER A 87 3.27 -11.04 -8.75
N VAL A 88 2.33 -11.97 -8.91
CA VAL A 88 1.39 -12.41 -7.89
C VAL A 88 1.42 -13.93 -7.84
N ARG A 89 1.80 -14.51 -6.70
CA ARG A 89 1.91 -15.95 -6.48
C ARG A 89 0.91 -16.43 -5.43
N LEU A 90 0.16 -17.48 -5.77
CA LEU A 90 -0.76 -18.18 -4.88
C LEU A 90 -0.36 -19.65 -4.76
N HIS A 91 -0.28 -20.15 -3.53
CA HIS A 91 -0.06 -21.57 -3.23
C HIS A 91 -1.40 -22.29 -3.03
N ALA A 92 -1.46 -23.58 -3.36
CA ALA A 92 -2.72 -24.32 -3.53
C ALA A 92 -3.62 -24.39 -2.29
N ASP A 93 -3.03 -24.43 -1.08
CA ASP A 93 -3.74 -24.62 0.19
C ASP A 93 -3.67 -23.37 1.09
N GLU A 94 -3.38 -22.21 0.51
CA GLU A 94 -3.23 -20.95 1.25
C GLU A 94 -4.25 -19.91 0.79
N THR A 95 -4.71 -19.10 1.74
CA THR A 95 -5.62 -17.97 1.49
C THR A 95 -4.88 -16.62 1.41
N LEU A 96 -3.60 -16.62 1.76
CA LEU A 96 -2.66 -15.51 1.55
C LEU A 96 -1.84 -15.78 0.30
N PHE A 97 -1.50 -14.71 -0.41
CA PHE A 97 -0.70 -14.73 -1.62
C PHE A 97 0.40 -13.68 -1.54
N ASP A 98 1.42 -13.84 -2.36
CA ASP A 98 2.58 -12.96 -2.40
C ASP A 98 2.47 -12.01 -3.60
N ILE A 99 2.48 -10.70 -3.35
CA ILE A 99 2.65 -9.65 -4.36
C ILE A 99 4.12 -9.24 -4.33
N THR A 100 4.81 -9.30 -5.47
CA THR A 100 6.20 -8.87 -5.57
C THR A 100 6.35 -7.83 -6.66
N MET A 101 7.04 -6.73 -6.36
CA MET A 101 7.63 -5.87 -7.37
C MET A 101 9.13 -6.04 -7.38
N ASP A 102 9.68 -6.38 -8.53
CA ASP A 102 11.13 -6.46 -8.75
C ASP A 102 11.56 -5.42 -9.77
N VAL A 103 12.47 -4.54 -9.39
CA VAL A 103 12.97 -3.44 -10.22
C VAL A 103 14.47 -3.55 -10.39
N GLU A 104 14.93 -3.50 -11.63
CA GLU A 104 16.35 -3.46 -11.99
C GLU A 104 16.66 -2.16 -12.73
N ASN A 105 17.64 -1.39 -12.23
CA ASN A 105 18.11 -0.20 -12.93
C ASN A 105 19.04 -0.61 -14.08
N LEU A 106 18.55 -0.49 -15.32
CA LEU A 106 19.31 -0.78 -16.54
C LEU A 106 20.17 0.41 -17.01
N SER A 107 19.98 1.59 -16.40
CA SER A 107 20.76 2.79 -16.70
C SER A 107 22.20 2.66 -16.19
N SER A 108 23.12 3.36 -16.84
CA SER A 108 24.48 3.56 -16.31
C SER A 108 24.56 4.64 -15.20
N ALA A 109 23.45 5.34 -14.94
CA ALA A 109 23.32 6.37 -13.92
C ALA A 109 22.47 5.87 -12.73
N PRO A 110 22.68 6.39 -11.51
CA PRO A 110 21.79 6.11 -10.39
C PRO A 110 20.34 6.54 -10.72
N MET A 111 19.38 5.73 -10.28
CA MET A 111 17.95 5.95 -10.50
C MET A 111 17.28 6.23 -9.16
N GLU A 112 16.48 7.29 -9.09
CA GLU A 112 15.63 7.53 -7.93
C GLU A 112 14.42 6.60 -7.93
N LEU A 113 14.00 6.17 -6.75
CA LEU A 113 12.93 5.22 -6.56
C LEU A 113 12.01 5.64 -5.42
N MET A 114 10.71 5.59 -5.71
CA MET A 114 9.62 5.74 -4.75
C MET A 114 8.59 4.66 -5.05
N TYR A 115 8.34 3.76 -4.09
CA TYR A 115 7.45 2.63 -4.31
C TYR A 115 6.53 2.39 -3.11
N MET A 116 5.26 2.10 -3.41
CA MET A 116 4.26 1.61 -2.46
C MET A 116 3.50 0.45 -3.10
N CYS A 117 3.35 -0.64 -2.36
CA CYS A 117 2.39 -1.67 -2.70
C CYS A 117 1.02 -1.21 -2.20
N HIS A 118 0.21 -0.63 -3.09
CA HIS A 118 -1.07 -0.05 -2.71
C HIS A 118 -2.14 -1.14 -2.73
N VAL A 119 -2.67 -1.52 -1.55
CA VAL A 119 -3.70 -2.55 -1.40
C VAL A 119 -4.98 -1.94 -0.81
N ASN A 120 -6.09 -2.14 -1.52
CA ASN A 120 -7.40 -1.54 -1.28
C ASN A 120 -8.36 -2.61 -0.77
N PHE A 121 -8.36 -2.85 0.54
CA PHE A 121 -9.38 -3.70 1.13
C PHE A 121 -10.72 -2.97 1.17
N ALA A 122 -11.80 -3.72 0.98
CA ALA A 122 -13.13 -3.15 1.17
C ALA A 122 -13.30 -2.74 2.64
N TYR A 123 -13.86 -1.56 2.85
CA TYR A 123 -14.30 -1.14 4.18
C TYR A 123 -15.37 -2.11 4.71
N ALA A 124 -15.28 -2.44 6.00
CA ALA A 124 -16.27 -3.22 6.73
C ALA A 124 -16.57 -2.50 8.04
N GLU A 125 -17.82 -2.09 8.22
CA GLU A 125 -18.27 -1.39 9.42
C GLU A 125 -18.13 -2.29 10.65
N GLY A 126 -17.53 -1.76 11.72
CA GLY A 126 -17.21 -2.51 12.94
C GLY A 126 -15.95 -3.38 12.84
N ALA A 127 -15.23 -3.36 11.72
CA ALA A 127 -13.95 -4.06 11.61
C ALA A 127 -12.92 -3.44 12.56
N ARG A 128 -12.11 -4.29 13.20
CA ARG A 128 -11.03 -3.87 14.11
C ARG A 128 -9.69 -3.99 13.43
N ILE A 129 -8.90 -2.92 13.44
CA ILE A 129 -7.52 -2.96 12.96
C ILE A 129 -6.61 -3.45 14.10
N VAL A 130 -5.98 -4.59 13.87
CA VAL A 130 -5.00 -5.21 14.76
C VAL A 130 -3.60 -4.85 14.26
N GLN A 131 -2.84 -4.16 15.09
CA GLN A 131 -1.49 -3.68 14.78
C GLN A 131 -0.56 -3.86 16.00
N PRO A 132 0.77 -3.97 15.79
CA PRO A 132 1.71 -4.25 16.86
C PRO A 132 2.14 -3.00 17.66
N VAL A 133 1.66 -1.82 17.27
CA VAL A 133 1.96 -0.54 17.95
C VAL A 133 0.69 0.03 18.54
N PRO A 134 0.75 0.74 19.68
CA PRO A 134 -0.44 1.29 20.31
C PRO A 134 -1.04 2.44 19.51
N TYR A 135 -2.33 2.72 19.71
CA TYR A 135 -3.00 3.89 19.16
C TYR A 135 -2.68 5.13 19.98
N THR A 136 -1.46 5.64 19.83
CA THR A 136 -1.03 6.91 20.41
C THR A 136 -0.53 7.86 19.33
N PRO A 137 -0.52 9.19 19.55
CA PRO A 137 -0.04 10.16 18.56
C PRO A 137 1.40 9.93 18.08
N ASP A 138 2.25 9.28 18.86
CA ASP A 138 3.62 8.96 18.46
C ASP A 138 3.69 7.81 17.43
N HIS A 139 2.72 6.91 17.46
CA HIS A 139 2.68 5.69 16.65
C HIS A 139 1.66 5.75 15.51
N VAL A 140 0.55 6.46 15.68
CA VAL A 140 -0.52 6.60 14.70
C VAL A 140 -0.76 8.09 14.48
N GLN A 141 -0.11 8.64 13.45
CA GLN A 141 -0.15 10.08 13.16
C GLN A 141 -1.12 10.36 12.03
N VAL A 142 -2.22 11.07 12.28
CA VAL A 142 -3.08 11.56 11.21
C VAL A 142 -2.33 12.58 10.33
N ARG A 143 -2.54 12.53 9.02
CA ARG A 143 -2.04 13.54 8.10
C ARG A 143 -2.85 14.83 8.26
N THR A 144 -2.22 15.84 8.83
CA THR A 144 -2.84 17.16 9.07
C THR A 144 -2.82 18.06 7.83
N ALA A 145 -1.89 17.81 6.89
CA ALA A 145 -1.85 18.53 5.63
C ALA A 145 -2.99 18.08 4.71
N VAL A 146 -3.91 19.00 4.39
CA VAL A 146 -5.01 18.73 3.46
C VAL A 146 -4.49 18.69 2.02
N PRO A 147 -4.66 17.58 1.27
CA PRO A 147 -4.21 17.50 -0.12
C PRO A 147 -4.95 18.47 -1.03
N GLY A 148 -4.31 18.92 -2.10
CA GLY A 148 -4.90 19.87 -3.05
C GLY A 148 -6.15 19.37 -3.79
N HIS A 149 -6.40 18.06 -3.82
CA HIS A 149 -7.61 17.46 -4.41
C HIS A 149 -8.76 17.32 -3.40
N VAL A 150 -8.52 17.58 -2.11
CA VAL A 150 -9.53 17.51 -1.05
C VAL A 150 -10.10 18.90 -0.82
N THR A 151 -11.44 19.00 -0.77
CA THR A 151 -12.13 20.21 -0.31
C THR A 151 -12.52 20.00 1.16
N PRO A 152 -11.83 20.63 2.13
CA PRO A 152 -12.10 20.40 3.55
C PRO A 152 -13.44 21.00 3.97
N ASN A 153 -14.08 20.40 4.99
CA ASN A 153 -15.19 20.96 5.73
C ASN A 153 -14.85 21.03 7.24
N ASP A 154 -15.67 21.71 8.04
CA ASP A 154 -15.37 21.93 9.47
C ASP A 154 -15.32 20.63 10.28
N ASP A 155 -16.16 19.64 9.94
CA ASP A 155 -16.20 18.34 10.61
C ASP A 155 -14.91 17.54 10.34
N TYR A 156 -14.43 17.58 9.10
CA TYR A 156 -13.17 16.98 8.68
C TYR A 156 -11.96 17.57 9.41
N LEU A 157 -11.89 18.91 9.51
CA LEU A 157 -10.80 19.58 10.23
C LEU A 157 -10.85 19.26 11.73
N SER A 158 -12.05 19.25 12.32
CA SER A 158 -12.22 18.91 13.74
C SER A 158 -11.79 17.47 14.03
N LEU A 159 -12.13 16.53 13.14
CA LEU A 159 -11.68 15.14 13.24
C LEU A 159 -10.15 15.01 13.12
N ILE A 160 -9.50 15.76 12.25
CA ILE A 160 -8.03 15.77 12.18
C ILE A 160 -7.43 16.21 13.52
N ASP A 161 -7.95 17.28 14.14
CA ASP A 161 -7.45 17.78 15.42
C ASP A 161 -7.67 16.78 16.57
N GLU A 162 -8.83 16.11 16.58
CA GLU A 162 -9.15 15.02 17.51
C GLU A 162 -8.17 13.85 17.35
N LEU A 163 -8.03 13.33 16.13
CA LEU A 163 -7.16 12.18 15.83
C LEU A 163 -5.67 12.49 16.01
N ALA A 164 -5.26 13.75 15.85
CA ALA A 164 -3.89 14.17 16.15
C ALA A 164 -3.59 14.11 17.64
N SER A 165 -4.61 14.23 18.50
CA SER A 165 -4.49 14.19 19.95
C SER A 165 -4.74 12.78 20.51
N ASP A 166 -5.72 12.07 19.95
CA ASP A 166 -6.12 10.73 20.35
C ASP A 166 -6.57 9.89 19.13
N PRO A 167 -5.67 9.07 18.55
CA PRO A 167 -6.01 8.24 17.41
C PRO A 167 -6.72 6.93 17.80
N ALA A 168 -7.07 6.69 19.07
CA ALA A 168 -7.68 5.44 19.54
C ALA A 168 -9.02 5.12 18.86
N ALA A 169 -9.77 6.15 18.44
CA ALA A 169 -10.99 5.98 17.66
C ALA A 169 -10.77 5.19 16.35
N MET A 170 -9.53 5.13 15.84
CA MET A 170 -9.21 4.43 14.60
C MET A 170 -8.81 2.95 14.80
N GLU A 171 -8.98 2.40 16.01
CA GLU A 171 -8.86 0.97 16.26
C GLU A 171 -10.05 0.20 15.67
N VAL A 172 -11.26 0.76 15.77
CA VAL A 172 -12.48 0.18 15.22
C VAL A 172 -13.02 1.10 14.14
N LEU A 173 -13.44 0.53 13.02
CA LEU A 173 -13.96 1.27 11.87
C LEU A 173 -15.49 1.34 11.94
N ASP A 174 -16.05 2.15 12.83
CA ASP A 174 -17.50 2.20 13.13
C ASP A 174 -18.17 3.57 12.92
N GLU A 175 -17.44 4.56 12.39
CA GLU A 175 -17.97 5.90 12.09
C GLU A 175 -17.86 6.24 10.58
N PRO A 176 -18.53 5.50 9.67
CA PRO A 176 -18.35 5.64 8.23
C PRO A 176 -18.60 7.05 7.69
N GLU A 177 -19.53 7.79 8.28
CA GLU A 177 -19.84 9.18 7.91
C GLU A 177 -18.69 10.17 8.18
N ARG A 178 -17.74 9.81 9.04
CA ARG A 178 -16.56 10.63 9.35
C ARG A 178 -15.44 10.45 8.32
N TYR A 179 -15.58 9.48 7.39
CA TYR A 179 -14.53 9.09 6.46
C TYR A 179 -14.66 9.63 5.02
N ASP A 180 -15.44 10.69 4.83
CA ASP A 180 -15.52 11.48 3.59
C ASP A 180 -14.94 12.88 3.86
N PRO A 181 -13.87 13.32 3.17
CA PRO A 181 -13.31 12.80 1.93
C PRO A 181 -12.19 11.75 2.02
N GLU A 182 -11.45 11.63 3.13
CA GLU A 182 -10.51 10.53 3.42
C GLU A 182 -9.75 10.79 4.74
N GLN A 183 -9.29 9.74 5.44
CA GLN A 183 -8.34 9.87 6.54
C GLN A 183 -7.08 9.07 6.24
N VAL A 184 -5.95 9.77 6.27
CA VAL A 184 -4.63 9.22 6.04
C VAL A 184 -3.84 9.24 7.32
N PHE A 185 -3.16 8.13 7.65
CA PHE A 185 -2.30 8.03 8.82
C PHE A 185 -0.92 7.53 8.43
N TYR A 186 0.07 7.96 9.19
CA TYR A 186 1.40 7.38 9.20
C TYR A 186 1.54 6.47 10.41
N ILE A 187 1.83 5.19 10.17
CA ILE A 187 2.06 4.21 11.22
C ILE A 187 3.57 4.14 11.48
N ARG A 188 3.99 4.42 12.71
CA ARG A 188 5.39 4.59 13.11
C ARG A 188 5.85 3.49 14.04
N GLY A 189 7.13 3.15 13.93
CA GLY A 189 7.82 2.28 14.89
C GLY A 189 7.32 0.83 14.88
N LEU A 190 6.87 0.33 13.72
CA LEU A 190 6.43 -1.05 13.59
C LEU A 190 7.59 -2.01 13.93
N PRO A 191 7.46 -2.86 14.97
CA PRO A 191 8.42 -3.90 15.26
C PRO A 191 8.40 -4.98 14.16
N LYS A 192 9.43 -5.83 14.18
CA LYS A 192 9.61 -6.93 13.25
C LYS A 192 9.92 -8.23 13.97
N ASP A 193 9.46 -9.34 13.41
CA ASP A 193 9.76 -10.69 13.87
C ASP A 193 11.22 -11.08 13.59
N ALA A 194 11.55 -12.35 13.88
CA ALA A 194 12.88 -12.90 13.62
C ALA A 194 13.25 -12.99 12.13
N ASP A 195 12.25 -13.04 11.24
CA ASP A 195 12.41 -13.06 9.78
C ASP A 195 12.44 -11.64 9.18
N GLY A 196 12.33 -10.61 10.02
CA GLY A 196 12.39 -9.21 9.64
C GLY A 196 11.07 -8.61 9.15
N ASN A 197 9.96 -9.34 9.29
CA ASN A 197 8.63 -8.92 8.87
C ASN A 197 7.84 -8.26 10.00
N THR A 198 7.01 -7.28 9.64
CA THR A 198 5.92 -6.83 10.50
C THR A 198 4.59 -7.41 10.01
N HIS A 199 3.58 -7.40 10.87
CA HIS A 199 2.27 -8.00 10.60
C HIS A 199 1.17 -7.05 11.04
N LEU A 200 0.14 -6.88 10.21
CA LEU A 200 -1.07 -6.12 10.55
C LEU A 200 -2.29 -6.88 10.01
N MET A 201 -3.44 -6.71 10.65
CA MET A 201 -4.68 -7.34 10.23
C MET A 201 -5.86 -6.38 10.37
N MET A 202 -6.80 -6.45 9.44
CA MET A 202 -8.15 -5.93 9.67
C MET A 202 -9.06 -7.12 9.98
N GLN A 203 -9.47 -7.25 11.24
CA GLN A 203 -10.42 -8.26 11.67
C GLN A 203 -11.83 -7.81 11.33
N LEU A 204 -12.59 -8.67 10.66
CA LEU A 204 -13.99 -8.44 10.34
C LEU A 204 -14.89 -8.71 11.56
N PRO A 205 -16.08 -8.09 11.65
CA PRO A 205 -17.01 -8.29 12.76
C PRO A 205 -17.36 -9.76 13.03
N GLU A 206 -17.36 -10.59 11.99
CA GLU A 206 -17.71 -12.01 12.07
C GLU A 206 -16.56 -12.89 12.60
N GLY A 207 -15.34 -12.35 12.77
CA GLY A 207 -14.17 -13.02 13.35
C GLY A 207 -13.07 -13.36 12.34
N ASP A 208 -13.41 -13.49 11.06
CA ASP A 208 -12.44 -13.60 9.95
C ASP A 208 -11.60 -12.32 9.82
N GLY A 209 -10.62 -12.30 8.92
CA GLY A 209 -9.82 -11.11 8.72
C GLY A 209 -9.09 -11.03 7.39
N PHE A 210 -8.45 -9.88 7.19
CA PHE A 210 -7.48 -9.67 6.13
C PHE A 210 -6.12 -9.40 6.75
N GLY A 211 -5.13 -10.25 6.45
CA GLY A 211 -3.78 -10.13 6.98
C GLY A 211 -2.81 -9.56 5.94
N ILE A 212 -1.81 -8.83 6.41
CA ILE A 212 -0.68 -8.37 5.59
C ILE A 212 0.63 -8.49 6.36
N SER A 213 1.68 -8.92 5.67
CA SER A 213 3.04 -9.06 6.20
C SER A 213 4.08 -8.57 5.21
N TYR A 214 5.08 -7.85 5.68
CA TYR A 214 6.15 -7.32 4.83
C TYR A 214 7.41 -6.96 5.64
N PRO A 215 8.59 -6.99 5.00
CA PRO A 215 9.85 -6.63 5.67
C PRO A 215 9.99 -5.12 5.83
N THR A 216 10.14 -4.65 7.07
CA THR A 216 10.23 -3.20 7.38
C THR A 216 11.53 -2.56 6.93
N GLU A 217 12.57 -3.35 6.67
CA GLU A 217 13.82 -2.84 6.08
C GLU A 217 13.65 -2.44 4.61
N ILE A 218 12.79 -3.16 3.88
CA ILE A 218 12.44 -2.84 2.48
C ILE A 218 11.36 -1.75 2.43
N PHE A 219 10.43 -1.79 3.37
CA PHE A 219 9.32 -0.84 3.51
C PHE A 219 9.42 -0.06 4.83
N PRO A 220 10.28 0.97 4.89
CA PRO A 220 10.47 1.76 6.10
C PRO A 220 9.27 2.64 6.48
N LYS A 221 8.27 2.75 5.59
CA LYS A 221 7.05 3.54 5.81
C LYS A 221 5.82 2.65 5.72
N THR A 222 4.82 2.98 6.53
CA THR A 222 3.49 2.37 6.45
C THR A 222 2.47 3.49 6.51
N VAL A 223 1.64 3.55 5.47
CA VAL A 223 0.54 4.50 5.36
C VAL A 223 -0.77 3.74 5.60
N ARG A 224 -1.74 4.37 6.25
CA ARG A 224 -3.12 3.91 6.29
C ARG A 224 -3.98 4.92 5.56
N TRP A 225 -4.96 4.43 4.80
CA TRP A 225 -5.92 5.28 4.09
C TRP A 225 -7.32 4.68 4.20
N ILE A 226 -8.23 5.44 4.79
CA ILE A 226 -9.65 5.09 4.95
C ILE A 226 -10.47 6.11 4.18
N LEU A 227 -11.39 5.65 3.34
CA LEU A 227 -12.34 6.49 2.62
C LEU A 227 -13.68 5.77 2.53
N VAL A 228 -14.73 6.43 3.02
CA VAL A 228 -16.10 5.93 2.92
C VAL A 228 -17.02 7.05 2.51
N ASN A 229 -17.53 6.98 1.28
CA ASN A 229 -18.56 7.89 0.78
C ASN A 229 -19.51 7.15 -0.18
N GLY A 230 -20.35 7.90 -0.90
CA GLY A 230 -21.32 7.33 -1.82
C GLY A 230 -20.71 6.58 -3.01
N ASP A 231 -19.47 6.91 -3.38
CA ASP A 231 -18.80 6.42 -4.59
C ASP A 231 -17.70 5.39 -4.30
N ALA A 232 -17.08 5.43 -3.11
CA ALA A 232 -15.96 4.57 -2.71
C ALA A 232 -16.04 4.14 -1.23
N GLN A 233 -15.68 2.88 -0.96
CA GLN A 233 -15.67 2.30 0.39
C GLN A 233 -14.43 1.42 0.57
N VAL A 234 -13.37 1.98 1.15
CA VAL A 234 -12.05 1.36 1.22
C VAL A 234 -11.41 1.56 2.59
N ALA A 235 -10.74 0.50 3.05
CA ALA A 235 -9.95 0.46 4.28
C ALA A 235 -8.56 -0.10 3.98
N ALA A 236 -7.70 0.70 3.35
CA ALA A 236 -6.30 0.37 3.17
C ALA A 236 -5.56 0.50 4.52
N PHE A 237 -5.75 -0.51 5.40
CA PHE A 237 -5.34 -0.46 6.81
C PHE A 237 -3.82 -0.45 7.01
N ALA A 238 -3.07 -0.95 6.02
CA ALA A 238 -1.61 -0.89 5.96
C ALA A 238 -1.10 -0.92 4.51
N LEU A 239 -0.41 0.14 4.11
CA LEU A 239 0.22 0.32 2.80
C LEU A 239 1.74 0.37 2.98
N PRO A 240 2.45 -0.75 2.75
CA PRO A 240 3.90 -0.79 2.84
C PRO A 240 4.54 0.04 1.73
N SER A 241 5.45 0.93 2.11
CA SER A 241 6.01 1.95 1.22
C SER A 241 7.46 2.31 1.55
N THR A 242 8.19 2.79 0.54
CA THR A 242 9.51 3.41 0.69
C THR A 242 9.40 4.87 1.14
N CYS A 243 8.25 5.51 0.90
CA CYS A 243 7.99 6.92 1.16
C CYS A 243 6.59 7.15 1.76
N GLU A 244 6.31 8.36 2.19
CA GLU A 244 4.96 8.78 2.61
C GLU A 244 4.12 9.14 1.35
N PRO A 245 2.80 9.41 1.47
CA PRO A 245 1.92 9.60 0.31
C PRO A 245 2.00 11.02 -0.28
N GLU A 246 2.92 11.86 0.17
CA GLU A 246 3.17 13.17 -0.44
C GLU A 246 4.00 13.05 -1.74
N GLY A 247 3.98 14.11 -2.54
CA GLY A 247 4.67 14.17 -3.82
C GLY A 247 6.20 14.18 -3.71
N TYR A 248 6.86 13.99 -4.85
CA TYR A 248 8.31 13.80 -4.93
C TYR A 248 9.13 14.90 -4.25
N LEU A 249 8.81 16.18 -4.43
CA LEU A 249 9.57 17.26 -3.79
C LEU A 249 9.50 17.21 -2.26
N ALA A 250 8.33 16.90 -1.70
CA ALA A 250 8.15 16.77 -0.25
C ALA A 250 8.91 15.55 0.28
N GLU A 251 8.78 14.41 -0.37
CA GLU A 251 9.45 13.18 0.03
C GLU A 251 10.97 13.28 -0.12
N LYS A 252 11.45 14.04 -1.11
CA LYS A 252 12.87 14.32 -1.25
C LYS A 252 13.40 15.22 -0.11
N ALA A 253 12.64 16.24 0.29
CA ALA A 253 13.00 17.07 1.44
C ALA A 253 13.05 16.28 2.76
N LYS A 254 12.21 15.24 2.89
CA LYS A 254 12.22 14.29 4.02
C LYS A 254 13.30 13.21 3.92
N ASN A 255 14.06 13.15 2.83
CA ASN A 255 15.02 12.08 2.52
C ASN A 255 14.41 10.67 2.39
N ASN A 256 13.15 10.59 1.94
CA ASN A 256 12.46 9.31 1.71
C ASN A 256 12.66 8.76 0.28
N VAL A 257 13.17 9.57 -0.66
CA VAL A 257 13.46 9.11 -2.03
C VAL A 257 14.68 8.20 -2.03
N GLN A 258 14.50 6.94 -2.40
CA GLN A 258 15.59 5.97 -2.48
C GLN A 258 16.40 6.17 -3.76
N VAL A 259 17.63 5.64 -3.78
CA VAL A 259 18.52 5.65 -4.96
C VAL A 259 18.98 4.23 -5.26
N LEU A 260 18.62 3.73 -6.44
CA LEU A 260 19.05 2.45 -6.97
C LEU A 260 20.25 2.66 -7.91
N ALA A 261 21.42 2.15 -7.51
CA ALA A 261 22.65 2.29 -8.29
C ALA A 261 22.57 1.55 -9.66
N PRO A 262 23.41 1.91 -10.64
CA PRO A 262 23.47 1.24 -11.94
C PRO A 262 23.59 -0.28 -11.83
N GLY A 263 22.77 -1.02 -12.58
CA GLY A 263 22.77 -2.49 -12.60
C GLY A 263 22.34 -3.14 -11.28
N LYS A 264 21.82 -2.37 -10.31
CA LYS A 264 21.28 -2.91 -9.06
C LYS A 264 19.80 -3.21 -9.17
N ARG A 265 19.39 -4.15 -8.34
CA ARG A 265 18.04 -4.70 -8.25
C ARG A 265 17.47 -4.42 -6.85
N ALA A 266 16.21 -4.03 -6.78
CA ALA A 266 15.43 -3.89 -5.56
C ALA A 266 14.16 -4.74 -5.67
N VAL A 267 13.84 -5.49 -4.62
CA VAL A 267 12.69 -6.40 -4.58
C VAL A 267 11.81 -6.03 -3.40
N PHE A 268 10.51 -5.93 -3.66
CA PHE A 268 9.50 -5.44 -2.73
C PHE A 268 8.41 -6.51 -2.54
N PRO A 269 8.61 -7.48 -1.63
CA PRO A 269 7.67 -8.55 -1.38
C PRO A 269 6.63 -8.17 -0.31
N VAL A 270 5.36 -8.43 -0.59
CA VAL A 270 4.26 -8.26 0.36
C VAL A 270 3.42 -9.52 0.34
N ARG A 271 3.19 -10.11 1.52
CA ARG A 271 2.27 -11.23 1.67
C ARG A 271 0.95 -10.72 2.22
N VAL A 272 -0.15 -11.04 1.56
CA VAL A 272 -1.45 -10.46 1.87
C VAL A 272 -2.58 -11.44 1.52
N GLY A 273 -3.71 -11.35 2.21
CA GLY A 273 -4.90 -12.08 1.81
C GLY A 273 -5.91 -12.28 2.93
N TYR A 274 -6.76 -13.27 2.76
CA TYR A 274 -7.84 -13.59 3.68
C TYR A 274 -7.38 -14.56 4.76
N LEU A 275 -7.95 -14.41 5.95
CA LEU A 275 -7.76 -15.27 7.12
C LEU A 275 -9.15 -15.72 7.55
N ASP A 276 -9.38 -17.03 7.62
CA ASP A 276 -10.56 -17.52 8.34
C ASP A 276 -10.41 -17.23 9.84
N THR A 277 -11.48 -17.40 10.60
CA THR A 277 -11.51 -17.10 12.05
C THR A 277 -10.33 -17.72 12.82
N THR A 278 -9.98 -18.99 12.54
CA THR A 278 -8.89 -19.66 13.26
C THR A 278 -7.53 -19.08 12.86
N ALA A 279 -7.32 -18.82 11.58
CA ALA A 279 -6.12 -18.18 11.08
C ALA A 279 -5.99 -16.73 11.60
N ALA A 280 -7.09 -15.99 11.70
CA ALA A 280 -7.12 -14.63 12.23
C ALA A 280 -6.72 -14.57 13.71
N GLU A 281 -7.20 -15.50 14.54
CA GLU A 281 -6.78 -15.61 15.95
C GLU A 281 -5.28 -15.89 16.10
N GLN A 282 -4.74 -16.81 15.28
CA GLN A 282 -3.31 -17.13 15.25
C GLN A 282 -2.47 -15.95 14.75
N PHE A 283 -2.97 -15.24 13.74
CA PHE A 283 -2.30 -14.08 13.17
C PHE A 283 -2.29 -12.91 14.15
N GLU A 284 -3.38 -12.66 14.89
CA GLU A 284 -3.40 -11.68 15.98
C GLU A 284 -2.42 -12.05 17.10
N ALA A 285 -2.31 -13.32 17.48
CA ALA A 285 -1.30 -13.76 18.45
C ALA A 285 0.13 -13.48 17.94
N THR A 286 0.37 -13.63 16.64
CA THR A 286 1.65 -13.28 15.99
C THR A 286 1.91 -11.78 16.06
N ILE A 287 0.92 -10.95 15.74
CA ILE A 287 1.02 -9.48 15.83
C ILE A 287 1.35 -9.04 17.26
N LYS A 288 0.66 -9.61 18.27
CA LYS A 288 0.84 -9.26 19.69
C LYS A 288 2.17 -9.74 20.28
N ALA A 289 2.86 -10.65 19.61
CA ALA A 289 4.15 -11.17 20.04
C ALA A 289 5.34 -10.31 19.58
N LEU A 290 5.11 -9.34 18.69
CA LEU A 290 6.10 -8.35 18.24
C LEU A 290 6.36 -7.29 19.31
#